data_AF-A0A8H7XWW1-F1
#
_entry.id   AF-A0A8H7XWW1-F1
#
_cell.length_a   1.000
_cell.length_b   1.000
_cell.length_c   1.000
_cell.angle_alpha   90.00
_cell.angle_beta   90.00
_cell.angle_gamma   90.00
#
_symmetry.space_group_name_H-M   'P 1'
#
loop_
_entity.id
_entity.type
_entity.pdbx_description
1 polymer ?
#
loop_
_entity_poly.entity_id
_entity_poly.type
_entity_poly.pdbx_seq_one_letter_code
_entity_poly.pdbx_strand_id
1 'polypeptide(L)'
;MSRASTTKKRRYSTAGTPSTKTTSVSRLNELLADALFIAENIDPDELKGPDSRKAIKLARSILQALPVENFVKSIGYNDHKRSLNEKIRALQKHCKRDWKDGYERQSEMMSEISEEIVQWLPELWRVMAEEEADPELIRPSLVLCSTIVGDIWSCKSRAEYGDQRFDINISGSSGESIYKVSGGIGDMLVWMWRELLVISGSRKIAIDGILDDIEQFEKTDKVFGLLQQFPANGEQPEGNKFWDKHWNQSMKDFSTQLCERQYQERIAEFQKSPTIGLYRRLVSQYPTLKKQLITFVRENAFSKYPAISYSDAAEIFMECKQTKALLRILDITTYSSTMSDTTLRAIVKYLSTQTSKEIRARGLKILEFGLKRAKDSVWNSIDEVFPGLDNATDWLEFELDDMYVTDSESDDGEEPGHPRRLKDETKLKPVLRKFANIASDYPDGEDGPLNRDSNPMKGYDSDDSDYEEAKQAISPNLAKGIQDWVALLGAWPDNAEKAEVWDKVKCSDMDPWIVIDGALEELANRYVELMCRA
;
A
#
# COMPACT_ATOMS: atom_id res chain seq x y z
N MET A 1 11.69 82.78 -17.13
CA MET A 1 10.23 82.73 -16.85
C MET A 1 9.72 81.34 -17.15
N SER A 2 9.15 80.70 -16.12
CA SER A 2 8.81 79.28 -16.04
C SER A 2 7.90 78.76 -17.16
N ARG A 3 8.26 77.60 -17.72
CA ARG A 3 7.34 76.67 -18.37
C ARG A 3 7.41 75.32 -17.66
N ALA A 4 6.26 74.91 -17.15
CA ALA A 4 6.05 73.66 -16.43
C ALA A 4 6.11 72.46 -17.38
N SER A 5 6.84 71.43 -16.98
CA SER A 5 6.86 70.10 -17.60
C SER A 5 6.05 69.14 -16.73
N THR A 6 5.03 68.53 -17.33
CA THR A 6 4.11 67.57 -16.71
C THR A 6 4.65 66.16 -16.87
N THR A 7 5.13 65.55 -15.78
CA THR A 7 5.49 64.12 -15.76
C THR A 7 4.35 63.30 -15.18
N LYS A 8 3.70 62.53 -16.06
CA LYS A 8 2.59 61.61 -15.78
C LYS A 8 3.17 60.29 -15.26
N LYS A 9 3.19 60.07 -13.94
CA LYS A 9 3.52 58.75 -13.35
C LYS A 9 2.23 57.97 -13.05
N ARG A 10 1.99 56.97 -13.89
CA ARG A 10 0.93 55.95 -13.77
C ARG A 10 1.35 54.99 -12.65
N ARG A 11 0.68 55.03 -11.49
CA ARG A 11 0.80 53.98 -10.47
C ARG A 11 -0.12 52.82 -10.85
N TYR A 12 0.48 51.64 -11.02
CA TYR A 12 -0.24 50.37 -11.02
C TYR A 12 -0.82 50.12 -9.62
N SER A 13 -2.12 49.84 -9.56
CA SER A 13 -2.73 49.25 -8.37
C SER A 13 -2.30 47.79 -8.30
N THR A 14 -1.47 47.46 -7.31
CA THR A 14 -1.29 46.08 -6.86
C THR A 14 -2.57 45.65 -6.16
N ALA A 15 -3.22 44.62 -6.70
CA ALA A 15 -4.35 43.95 -6.10
C ALA A 15 -3.94 43.46 -4.70
N GLY A 16 -4.57 44.02 -3.67
CA GLY A 16 -4.41 43.58 -2.30
C GLY A 16 -4.98 42.18 -2.14
N THR A 17 -4.18 41.29 -1.55
CA THR A 17 -4.62 40.04 -0.94
C THR A 17 -5.79 40.31 0.01
N PRO A 18 -6.88 39.52 -0.04
CA PRO A 18 -7.97 39.68 0.89
C PRO A 18 -7.49 39.26 2.29
N SER A 19 -7.16 40.24 3.11
CA SER A 19 -7.02 40.07 4.56
C SER A 19 -8.36 39.61 5.09
N THR A 20 -8.45 38.33 5.41
CA THR A 20 -9.52 37.75 6.21
C THR A 20 -9.53 38.51 7.52
N LYS A 21 -10.49 39.44 7.66
CA LYS A 21 -10.76 40.14 8.90
C LYS A 21 -11.21 39.09 9.92
N THR A 22 -10.27 38.55 10.67
CA THR A 22 -10.56 37.93 11.96
C THR A 22 -11.35 38.97 12.74
N THR A 23 -12.59 38.64 13.08
CA THR A 23 -13.45 39.52 13.88
C THR A 23 -12.69 39.88 15.15
N SER A 24 -12.67 41.16 15.52
CA SER A 24 -11.97 41.68 16.70
C SER A 24 -12.32 40.91 17.97
N VAL A 25 -13.49 40.29 18.01
CA VAL A 25 -13.99 39.42 19.08
C VAL A 25 -13.24 38.08 19.12
N SER A 26 -12.99 37.43 17.99
CA SER A 26 -12.25 36.15 17.95
C SER A 26 -10.81 36.33 18.40
N ARG A 27 -10.16 37.42 17.96
CA ARG A 27 -8.81 37.78 18.41
C ARG A 27 -8.78 38.20 19.88
N LEU A 28 -9.84 38.82 20.39
CA LEU A 28 -9.96 39.12 21.81
C LEU A 28 -10.15 37.85 22.64
N ASN A 29 -10.92 36.88 22.15
CA ASN A 29 -11.12 35.58 22.80
C ASN A 29 -9.84 34.74 22.82
N GLU A 30 -9.06 34.72 21.72
CA GLU A 30 -7.74 34.08 21.69
C GLU A 30 -6.76 34.74 22.67
N LEU A 31 -6.68 36.08 22.65
CA LEU A 31 -5.80 36.81 23.57
C LEU A 31 -6.21 36.66 25.04
N LEU A 32 -7.52 36.52 25.32
CA LEU A 32 -8.02 36.21 26.66
C LEU A 32 -7.72 34.77 27.04
N ALA A 33 -7.94 33.80 26.15
CA ALA A 33 -7.65 32.39 26.41
C ALA A 33 -6.15 32.15 26.67
N ASP A 34 -5.26 32.74 25.88
CA ASP A 34 -3.81 32.67 26.08
C ASP A 34 -3.39 33.35 27.39
N ALA A 35 -3.92 34.55 27.68
CA ALA A 35 -3.64 35.25 28.93
C ALA A 35 -4.13 34.48 30.16
N LEU A 36 -5.25 33.75 30.04
CA LEU A 36 -5.83 32.92 31.09
C LEU A 36 -5.05 31.61 31.27
N PHE A 37 -4.63 30.96 30.19
CA PHE A 37 -3.76 29.78 30.24
C PHE A 37 -2.40 30.11 30.87
N ILE A 38 -1.80 31.24 30.50
CA ILE A 38 -0.58 31.73 31.14
C ILE A 38 -0.84 31.99 32.62
N ALA A 39 -1.95 32.65 32.98
CA ALA A 39 -2.28 32.94 34.38
C ALA A 39 -2.55 31.69 35.23
N GLU A 40 -3.04 30.60 34.63
CA GLU A 40 -3.34 29.33 35.32
C GLU A 40 -2.08 28.51 35.60
N ASN A 41 -1.03 28.69 34.80
CA ASN A 41 0.25 27.98 34.91
C ASN A 41 1.33 28.74 35.70
N ILE A 42 1.08 29.96 36.16
CA ILE A 42 2.03 30.65 37.03
C ILE A 42 1.90 30.10 38.45
N ASP A 43 3.02 29.64 39.01
CA ASP A 43 3.11 29.18 40.39
C ASP A 43 2.64 30.31 41.35
N PRO A 44 1.55 30.10 42.12
CA PRO A 44 1.06 31.07 43.09
C PRO A 44 2.12 31.51 44.10
N ASP A 45 3.13 30.67 44.36
CA ASP A 45 4.19 30.92 45.35
C ASP A 45 5.34 31.79 44.79
N GLU A 46 5.50 31.88 43.47
CA GLU A 46 6.49 32.74 42.81
C GLU A 46 6.01 34.19 42.62
N LEU A 47 4.70 34.41 42.51
CA LEU A 47 4.11 35.75 42.36
C LEU A 47 3.81 36.42 43.71
N LYS A 48 4.87 36.89 44.39
CA LYS A 48 4.73 37.63 45.66
C LYS A 48 4.33 39.08 45.42
N GLY A 49 3.02 39.34 45.26
CA GLY A 49 2.48 40.70 45.21
C GLY A 49 0.96 40.79 45.29
N PRO A 50 0.40 41.86 45.90
CA PRO A 50 -1.04 42.08 45.96
C PRO A 50 -1.68 42.28 44.56
N ASP A 51 -0.91 42.80 43.60
CA ASP A 51 -1.38 43.03 42.24
C ASP A 51 -1.48 41.74 41.43
N SER A 52 -0.57 40.79 41.63
CA SER A 52 -0.65 39.45 41.01
C SER A 52 -1.87 38.67 41.50
N ARG A 53 -2.18 38.75 42.81
CA ARG A 53 -3.41 38.12 43.36
C ARG A 53 -4.67 38.78 42.82
N LYS A 54 -4.66 40.10 42.60
CA LYS A 54 -5.78 40.82 41.96
C LYS A 54 -5.93 40.41 40.49
N ALA A 55 -4.84 40.24 39.76
CA ALA A 55 -4.84 39.78 38.37
C ALA A 55 -5.40 38.36 38.26
N ILE A 56 -4.94 37.42 39.11
CA ILE A 56 -5.47 36.05 39.18
C ILE A 56 -6.96 36.06 39.57
N LYS A 57 -7.36 36.89 40.54
CA LYS A 57 -8.77 37.01 40.94
C LYS A 57 -9.63 37.57 39.81
N LEU A 58 -9.16 38.59 39.10
CA LEU A 58 -9.85 39.19 37.95
C LEU A 58 -9.94 38.20 36.79
N ALA A 59 -8.86 37.47 36.49
CA ALA A 59 -8.84 36.38 35.53
C ALA A 59 -9.89 35.32 35.85
N ARG A 60 -9.96 34.85 37.10
CA ARG A 60 -11.02 33.94 37.56
C ARG A 60 -12.42 34.54 37.48
N SER A 61 -12.59 35.82 37.82
CA SER A 61 -13.91 36.48 37.71
C SER A 61 -14.35 36.68 36.26
N ILE A 62 -13.42 36.91 35.33
CA ILE A 62 -13.70 36.98 33.90
C ILE A 62 -14.05 35.58 33.39
N LEU A 63 -13.27 34.55 33.73
CA LEU A 63 -13.58 33.15 33.43
C LEU A 63 -15.01 32.79 33.91
N GLN A 64 -15.37 33.15 35.15
CA GLN A 64 -16.68 32.84 35.72
C GLN A 64 -17.83 33.60 35.05
N ALA A 65 -17.53 34.76 34.48
CA ALA A 65 -18.49 35.56 33.73
C ALA A 65 -18.59 35.12 32.26
N LEU A 66 -17.62 34.36 31.75
CA LEU A 66 -17.67 33.82 30.41
C LEU A 66 -18.64 32.62 30.36
N PRO A 67 -19.53 32.55 29.36
CA PRO A 67 -20.47 31.44 29.20
C PRO A 67 -19.77 30.07 29.11
N VAL A 68 -18.49 30.06 28.73
CA VAL A 68 -17.64 28.87 28.66
C VAL A 68 -17.46 28.17 30.01
N GLU A 69 -17.29 28.87 31.13
CA GLU A 69 -17.05 28.18 32.42
C GLU A 69 -18.34 27.55 32.98
N ASN A 70 -19.50 28.15 32.71
CA ASN A 70 -20.79 27.55 33.03
C ASN A 70 -21.04 26.29 32.20
N PHE A 71 -20.55 26.29 30.95
CA PHE A 71 -20.66 25.16 30.05
C PHE A 71 -19.74 23.99 30.43
N VAL A 72 -18.46 24.26 30.74
CA VAL A 72 -17.52 23.23 31.21
C VAL A 72 -18.04 22.56 32.49
N LYS A 73 -18.71 23.34 33.35
CA LYS A 73 -19.40 22.82 34.53
C LYS A 73 -20.65 22.01 34.18
N SER A 74 -21.42 22.40 33.17
CA SER A 74 -22.64 21.67 32.79
C SER A 74 -22.33 20.30 32.19
N ILE A 75 -21.26 20.14 31.42
CA ILE A 75 -20.85 18.84 30.85
C ILE A 75 -19.97 17.99 31.77
N GLY A 76 -19.65 18.47 32.98
CA GLY A 76 -18.84 17.73 33.95
C GLY A 76 -17.40 17.41 33.51
N TYR A 77 -16.82 18.12 32.54
CA TYR A 77 -15.55 17.75 31.90
C TYR A 77 -14.41 17.53 32.91
N ASN A 78 -14.25 18.45 33.88
CA ASN A 78 -13.17 18.35 34.86
C ASN A 78 -13.31 17.13 35.80
N ASP A 79 -14.55 16.74 36.11
CA ASP A 79 -14.81 15.61 36.98
C ASP A 79 -14.58 14.29 36.25
N HIS A 80 -15.09 14.16 35.01
CA HIS A 80 -14.79 13.01 34.14
C HIS A 80 -13.29 12.91 33.82
N LYS A 81 -12.62 14.03 33.52
CA LYS A 81 -11.18 14.06 33.30
C LYS A 81 -10.41 13.55 34.50
N ARG A 82 -10.77 13.97 35.71
CA ARG A 82 -10.12 13.48 36.94
C ARG A 82 -10.37 11.98 37.12
N SER A 83 -11.64 11.56 37.07
CA SER A 83 -12.06 10.17 37.26
C SER A 83 -11.38 9.21 36.28
N LEU A 84 -11.50 9.48 34.97
CA LEU A 84 -10.93 8.63 33.91
C LEU A 84 -9.40 8.54 34.02
N ASN A 85 -8.72 9.66 34.29
CA ASN A 85 -7.27 9.65 34.46
C ASN A 85 -6.81 8.87 35.70
N GLU A 86 -7.56 8.92 36.80
CA GLU A 86 -7.27 8.12 37.99
C GLU A 86 -7.48 6.63 37.73
N LYS A 87 -8.61 6.27 37.08
CA LYS A 87 -8.92 4.88 36.74
C LYS A 87 -7.92 4.27 35.75
N ILE A 88 -7.54 4.98 34.69
CA ILE A 88 -6.56 4.46 33.71
C ILE A 88 -5.17 4.27 34.33
N ARG A 89 -4.73 5.19 35.21
CA ARG A 89 -3.47 5.03 35.95
C ARG A 89 -3.53 3.84 36.90
N ALA A 90 -4.68 3.62 37.55
CA ALA A 90 -4.89 2.45 38.40
C ALA A 90 -4.82 1.15 37.58
N LEU A 91 -5.46 1.10 36.41
CA LEU A 91 -5.42 -0.04 35.49
C LEU A 91 -3.98 -0.31 35.04
N GLN A 92 -3.26 0.69 34.53
CA GLN A 92 -1.87 0.54 34.10
C GLN A 92 -0.94 0.06 35.23
N LYS A 93 -1.16 0.55 36.46
CA LYS A 93 -0.42 0.09 37.65
C LYS A 93 -0.74 -1.38 37.98
N HIS A 94 -1.99 -1.79 37.81
CA HIS A 94 -2.43 -3.17 38.01
C HIS A 94 -1.82 -4.10 36.96
N CYS A 95 -1.92 -3.76 35.67
CA CYS A 95 -1.31 -4.51 34.57
C CYS A 95 0.20 -4.70 34.76
N LYS A 96 0.91 -3.71 35.32
CA LYS A 96 2.37 -3.83 35.60
C LYS A 96 2.69 -4.74 36.79
N ARG A 97 1.85 -4.77 37.82
CA ARG A 97 2.10 -5.50 39.07
C ARG A 97 1.65 -6.94 39.02
N ASP A 98 0.53 -7.18 38.36
CA ASP A 98 -0.15 -8.47 38.35
C ASP A 98 -0.61 -8.82 36.93
N TRP A 99 0.35 -8.82 36.00
CA TRP A 99 0.06 -9.04 34.58
C TRP A 99 -0.46 -10.46 34.30
N LYS A 100 -0.03 -11.44 35.09
CA LYS A 100 -0.23 -12.87 34.81
C LYS A 100 -1.56 -13.40 35.35
N ASP A 101 -1.87 -13.07 36.61
CA ASP A 101 -2.97 -13.66 37.36
C ASP A 101 -4.12 -12.66 37.57
N GLY A 102 -3.85 -11.36 37.49
CA GLY A 102 -4.84 -10.30 37.68
C GLY A 102 -5.71 -9.92 36.47
N TYR A 103 -5.75 -10.73 35.41
CA TYR A 103 -6.41 -10.36 34.14
C TYR A 103 -7.94 -10.17 34.27
N GLU A 104 -8.62 -10.92 35.14
CA GLU A 104 -10.06 -10.76 35.40
C GLU A 104 -10.35 -9.37 35.97
N ARG A 105 -9.60 -8.98 37.01
CA ARG A 105 -9.73 -7.64 37.59
C ARG A 105 -9.36 -6.54 36.61
N GLN A 106 -8.36 -6.77 35.75
CA GLN A 106 -8.02 -5.82 34.68
C GLN A 106 -9.20 -5.65 33.71
N SER A 107 -9.88 -6.73 33.32
CA SER A 107 -11.07 -6.68 32.46
C SER A 107 -12.21 -5.88 33.10
N GLU A 108 -12.47 -6.09 34.39
CA GLU A 108 -13.45 -5.31 35.16
C GLU A 108 -13.11 -3.82 35.16
N MET A 109 -11.84 -3.47 35.42
CA MET A 109 -11.39 -2.07 35.41
C MET A 109 -11.53 -1.43 34.02
N MET A 110 -11.28 -2.17 32.94
CA MET A 110 -11.54 -1.70 31.58
C MET A 110 -13.02 -1.43 31.32
N SER A 111 -13.91 -2.30 31.83
CA SER A 111 -15.36 -2.13 31.74
C SER A 111 -15.81 -0.90 32.52
N GLU A 112 -15.35 -0.73 33.77
CA GLU A 112 -15.67 0.43 34.62
C GLU A 112 -15.23 1.78 34.02
N ILE A 113 -14.14 1.81 33.25
CA ILE A 113 -13.70 3.01 32.52
C ILE A 113 -14.59 3.24 31.29
N SER A 114 -14.84 2.19 30.53
CA SER A 114 -15.62 2.25 29.28
C SER A 114 -17.07 2.61 29.53
N GLU A 115 -17.68 2.06 30.58
CA GLU A 115 -19.04 2.37 31.03
C GLU A 115 -19.20 3.85 31.42
N GLU A 116 -18.21 4.44 32.08
CA GLU A 116 -18.23 5.87 32.39
C GLU A 116 -18.24 6.72 31.11
N ILE A 117 -17.39 6.38 30.13
CA ILE A 117 -17.39 7.06 28.84
C ILE A 117 -18.75 6.89 28.15
N VAL A 118 -19.28 5.65 28.08
CA VAL A 118 -20.57 5.34 27.43
C VAL A 118 -21.73 6.10 28.08
N GLN A 119 -21.72 6.28 29.39
CA GLN A 119 -22.72 7.07 30.11
C GLN A 119 -22.59 8.58 29.83
N TRP A 120 -21.38 9.06 29.54
CA TRP A 120 -21.12 10.48 29.27
C TRP A 120 -21.43 10.89 27.82
N LEU A 121 -21.25 10.00 26.84
CA LEU A 121 -21.50 10.31 25.42
C LEU A 121 -22.90 10.88 25.11
N PRO A 122 -24.02 10.37 25.67
CA PRO A 122 -25.34 10.94 25.45
C PRO A 122 -25.46 12.42 25.89
N GLU A 123 -24.81 12.80 26.99
CA GLU A 123 -24.81 14.17 27.48
C GLU A 123 -24.00 15.08 26.55
N LEU A 124 -22.80 14.64 26.14
CA LEU A 124 -21.99 15.36 25.16
C LEU A 124 -22.75 15.58 23.84
N TRP A 125 -23.46 14.56 23.36
CA TRP A 125 -24.27 14.67 22.15
C TRP A 125 -25.43 15.66 22.31
N ARG A 126 -26.20 15.56 23.41
CA ARG A 126 -27.35 16.45 23.66
C ARG A 126 -26.92 17.91 23.66
N VAL A 127 -25.84 18.20 24.37
CA VAL A 127 -25.34 19.57 24.52
C VAL A 127 -24.84 20.11 23.18
N MET A 128 -24.15 19.28 22.39
CA MET A 128 -23.70 19.66 21.05
C MET A 128 -24.87 19.88 20.07
N ALA A 129 -25.80 18.93 20.01
CA ALA A 129 -26.83 18.84 18.98
C ALA A 129 -28.07 19.69 19.29
N GLU A 130 -28.54 19.69 20.53
CA GLU A 130 -29.82 20.29 20.94
C GLU A 130 -29.65 21.66 21.61
N GLU A 131 -28.63 21.83 22.45
CA GLU A 131 -28.39 23.11 23.15
C GLU A 131 -27.62 24.12 22.29
N GLU A 132 -27.33 23.76 21.03
CA GLU A 132 -26.59 24.55 20.05
C GLU A 132 -25.24 25.08 20.57
N ALA A 133 -24.63 24.34 21.50
CA ALA A 133 -23.35 24.70 22.06
C ALA A 133 -22.27 24.79 20.99
N ASP A 134 -21.25 25.60 21.25
CA ASP A 134 -20.05 25.64 20.43
C ASP A 134 -19.37 24.25 20.46
N PRO A 135 -19.30 23.55 19.30
CA PRO A 135 -18.70 22.23 19.20
C PRO A 135 -17.24 22.16 19.67
N GLU A 136 -16.50 23.27 19.62
CA GLU A 136 -15.12 23.32 20.15
C GLU A 136 -15.07 23.09 21.66
N LEU A 137 -16.17 23.28 22.38
CA LEU A 137 -16.25 22.96 23.81
C LEU A 137 -16.43 21.46 24.08
N ILE A 138 -16.93 20.70 23.10
CA ILE A 138 -17.15 19.25 23.19
C ILE A 138 -15.92 18.46 22.73
N ARG A 139 -15.17 19.02 21.78
CA ARG A 139 -13.97 18.41 21.20
C ARG A 139 -12.96 17.91 22.26
N PRO A 140 -12.56 18.68 23.31
CA PRO A 140 -11.64 18.18 24.34
C PRO A 140 -12.15 16.94 25.09
N SER A 141 -13.46 16.82 25.28
CA SER A 141 -14.09 15.66 25.92
C SER A 141 -13.97 14.41 25.04
N LEU A 142 -14.16 14.53 23.71
CA LEU A 142 -13.98 13.42 22.78
C LEU A 142 -12.52 13.03 22.58
N VAL A 143 -11.60 13.99 22.59
CA VAL A 143 -10.14 13.75 22.60
C VAL A 143 -9.75 12.95 23.85
N LEU A 144 -10.23 13.36 25.03
CA LEU A 144 -10.02 12.62 26.27
C LEU A 144 -10.56 11.19 26.18
N CYS A 145 -11.81 11.00 25.76
CA CYS A 145 -12.40 9.67 25.63
C CYS A 145 -11.60 8.78 24.67
N SER A 146 -11.18 9.32 23.52
CA SER A 146 -10.40 8.60 22.50
C SER A 146 -9.01 8.24 23.02
N THR A 147 -8.37 9.14 23.78
CA THR A 147 -7.07 8.91 24.44
C THR A 147 -7.17 7.80 25.47
N ILE A 148 -8.17 7.86 26.36
CA ILE A 148 -8.38 6.84 27.40
C ILE A 148 -8.65 5.47 26.78
N VAL A 149 -9.46 5.40 25.72
CA VAL A 149 -9.68 4.14 24.98
C VAL A 149 -8.36 3.63 24.38
N GLY A 150 -7.55 4.49 23.75
CA GLY A 150 -6.22 4.11 23.26
C GLY A 150 -5.28 3.61 24.37
N ASP A 151 -5.32 4.24 25.54
CA ASP A 151 -4.54 3.82 26.72
C ASP A 151 -5.00 2.46 27.25
N ILE A 152 -6.30 2.14 27.19
CA ILE A 152 -6.82 0.81 27.53
C ILE A 152 -6.27 -0.23 26.55
N TRP A 153 -6.36 0.03 25.23
CA TRP A 153 -5.84 -0.88 24.21
C TRP A 153 -4.33 -1.13 24.34
N SER A 154 -3.57 -0.13 24.80
CA SER A 154 -2.11 -0.21 24.91
C SER A 154 -1.59 -0.63 26.29
N CYS A 155 -2.46 -0.88 27.28
CA CYS A 155 -2.04 -1.17 28.66
C CYS A 155 -1.38 -2.55 28.88
N LYS A 156 -1.17 -3.35 27.82
CA LYS A 156 -0.55 -4.69 27.83
C LYS A 156 -1.21 -5.68 28.80
N SER A 157 -2.50 -5.54 29.04
CA SER A 157 -3.30 -6.53 29.78
C SER A 157 -3.37 -7.85 29.00
N ARG A 158 -3.52 -8.97 29.72
CA ARG A 158 -3.87 -10.27 29.13
C ARG A 158 -5.37 -10.41 28.81
N ALA A 159 -6.20 -9.52 29.35
CA ALA A 159 -7.62 -9.50 29.04
C ALA A 159 -7.86 -8.91 27.64
N GLU A 160 -8.68 -9.59 26.85
CA GLU A 160 -9.03 -9.13 25.51
C GLU A 160 -10.08 -8.01 25.59
N TYR A 161 -9.64 -6.76 25.41
CA TYR A 161 -10.54 -5.61 25.43
C TYR A 161 -11.48 -5.57 24.21
N GLY A 162 -11.04 -6.11 23.08
CA GLY A 162 -11.80 -6.10 21.82
C GLY A 162 -13.15 -6.82 21.87
N ASP A 163 -13.33 -7.74 22.82
CA ASP A 163 -14.55 -8.53 22.97
C ASP A 163 -15.59 -7.86 23.87
N GLN A 164 -15.21 -6.79 24.59
CA GLN A 164 -16.14 -6.07 25.45
C GLN A 164 -17.18 -5.31 24.61
N ARG A 165 -18.45 -5.51 24.95
CA ARG A 165 -19.58 -4.85 24.30
C ARG A 165 -20.33 -4.02 25.32
N PHE A 166 -20.68 -2.82 24.89
CA PHE A 166 -21.42 -1.86 25.68
C PHE A 166 -22.71 -1.51 24.95
N ASP A 167 -23.76 -1.27 25.72
CA ASP A 167 -25.04 -0.79 25.20
C ASP A 167 -25.10 0.73 25.37
N ILE A 168 -25.35 1.43 24.26
CA ILE A 168 -25.57 2.87 24.28
C ILE A 168 -26.93 3.18 23.66
N ASN A 169 -27.67 4.10 24.30
CA ASN A 169 -28.90 4.64 23.77
C ASN A 169 -28.90 6.16 23.95
N ILE A 170 -28.63 6.88 22.86
CA ILE A 170 -28.76 8.33 22.79
C ILE A 170 -30.17 8.63 22.28
N SER A 171 -30.93 9.38 23.07
CA SER A 171 -32.29 9.80 22.74
C SER A 171 -32.36 11.31 22.75
N GLY A 172 -33.13 11.88 21.83
CA GLY A 172 -33.37 13.32 21.79
C GLY A 172 -34.30 13.76 22.92
N SER A 173 -34.43 15.08 23.11
CA SER A 173 -35.38 15.69 24.06
C SER A 173 -36.83 15.27 23.82
N SER A 174 -37.17 14.87 22.60
CA SER A 174 -38.49 14.31 22.22
C SER A 174 -38.71 12.86 22.70
N GLY A 175 -37.67 12.20 23.22
CA GLY A 175 -37.66 10.78 23.56
C GLY A 175 -37.40 9.85 22.37
N GLU A 176 -37.18 10.39 21.17
CA GLU A 176 -36.84 9.58 19.99
C GLU A 176 -35.42 9.00 20.10
N SER A 177 -35.24 7.73 19.70
CA SER A 177 -33.93 7.10 19.71
C SER A 177 -33.12 7.56 18.50
N ILE A 178 -32.05 8.29 18.77
CA ILE A 178 -31.13 8.86 17.77
C ILE A 178 -30.07 7.84 17.39
N TYR A 179 -29.49 7.20 18.39
CA TYR A 179 -28.45 6.20 18.23
C TYR A 179 -28.63 5.10 19.27
N LYS A 180 -28.80 3.86 18.81
CA LYS A 180 -28.96 2.70 19.69
C LYS A 180 -28.20 1.51 19.14
N VAL A 181 -27.09 1.17 19.79
CA VAL A 181 -26.23 0.07 19.37
C VAL A 181 -25.70 -0.68 20.59
N SER A 182 -25.39 -1.96 20.39
CA SER A 182 -24.57 -2.78 21.27
C SER A 182 -23.27 -3.10 20.54
N GLY A 183 -22.13 -2.62 21.03
CA GLY A 183 -20.87 -2.73 20.29
C GLY A 183 -19.65 -2.27 21.08
N GLY A 184 -18.49 -2.24 20.41
CA GLY A 184 -17.25 -1.75 21.00
C GLY A 184 -17.28 -0.22 21.13
N ILE A 185 -16.68 0.31 22.20
CA ILE A 185 -16.65 1.76 22.45
C ILE A 185 -15.94 2.55 21.33
N GLY A 186 -14.99 1.90 20.63
CA GLY A 186 -14.29 2.49 19.51
C GLY A 186 -15.23 2.92 18.38
N ASP A 187 -16.28 2.14 18.11
CA ASP A 187 -17.26 2.44 17.06
C ASP A 187 -18.24 3.54 17.51
N MET A 188 -18.59 3.57 18.80
CA MET A 188 -19.37 4.66 19.39
C MET A 188 -18.64 6.00 19.30
N LEU A 189 -17.33 6.01 19.57
CA LEU A 189 -16.51 7.21 19.41
C LEU A 189 -16.39 7.64 17.95
N VAL A 190 -16.26 6.71 17.00
CA VAL A 190 -16.29 7.03 15.55
C VAL A 190 -17.62 7.72 15.19
N TRP A 191 -18.75 7.22 15.70
CA TRP A 191 -20.05 7.85 15.50
C TRP A 191 -20.11 9.26 16.11
N MET A 192 -19.59 9.46 17.32
CA MET A 192 -19.53 10.78 17.97
C MET A 192 -18.65 11.77 17.20
N TRP A 193 -17.49 11.34 16.71
CA TRP A 193 -16.61 12.17 15.87
C TRP A 193 -17.29 12.59 14.58
N ARG A 194 -18.06 11.69 13.96
CA ARG A 194 -18.88 12.02 12.79
C ARG A 194 -19.92 13.09 13.12
N GLU A 195 -20.68 12.91 14.21
CA GLU A 195 -21.68 13.89 14.63
C GLU A 195 -21.05 15.27 14.86
N LEU A 196 -19.93 15.32 15.59
CA LEU A 196 -19.19 16.56 15.84
C LEU A 196 -18.78 17.24 14.53
N LEU A 197 -18.17 16.48 13.62
CA LEU A 197 -17.70 16.98 12.33
C LEU A 197 -18.84 17.56 11.48
N VAL A 198 -19.97 16.84 11.38
CA VAL A 198 -21.12 17.24 10.57
C VAL A 198 -21.84 18.45 11.19
N ILE A 199 -22.04 18.46 12.51
CA ILE A 199 -22.69 19.56 13.21
C ILE A 199 -21.85 20.84 13.06
N SER A 200 -20.55 20.78 13.36
CA SER A 200 -19.63 21.93 13.23
C SER A 200 -19.65 22.51 11.82
N GLY A 201 -19.50 21.66 10.81
CA GLY A 201 -19.49 22.09 9.43
C GLY A 201 -20.82 22.69 8.95
N SER A 202 -21.94 22.09 9.35
CA SER A 202 -23.28 22.61 9.03
C SER A 202 -23.57 23.98 9.67
N ARG A 203 -22.88 24.28 10.78
CA ARG A 203 -22.90 25.57 11.48
C ARG A 203 -21.82 26.54 10.99
N LYS A 204 -21.02 26.16 9.98
CA LYS A 204 -19.91 26.94 9.42
C LYS A 204 -18.80 27.26 10.44
N ILE A 205 -18.61 26.38 11.42
CA ILE A 205 -17.50 26.43 12.36
C ILE A 205 -16.30 25.73 11.70
N ALA A 206 -15.08 26.20 11.99
CA ALA A 206 -13.88 25.60 11.44
C ALA A 206 -13.79 24.13 11.88
N ILE A 207 -13.42 23.24 10.95
CA ILE A 207 -13.38 21.79 11.19
C ILE A 207 -11.96 21.21 11.16
N ASP A 208 -10.96 22.02 10.82
CA ASP A 208 -9.59 21.54 10.57
C ASP A 208 -9.03 20.84 11.81
N GLY A 209 -9.20 21.43 13.01
CA GLY A 209 -8.78 20.77 14.25
C GLY A 209 -9.54 19.47 14.55
N ILE A 210 -10.82 19.36 14.16
CA ILE A 210 -11.57 18.11 14.32
C ILE A 210 -11.02 17.03 13.39
N LEU A 211 -10.64 17.40 12.16
CA LEU A 211 -10.02 16.49 11.20
C LEU A 211 -8.64 16.04 11.66
N ASP A 212 -7.82 16.95 12.20
CA ASP A 212 -6.51 16.64 12.76
C ASP A 212 -6.62 15.60 13.90
N ASP A 213 -7.59 15.76 14.81
CA ASP A 213 -7.83 14.80 15.89
C ASP A 213 -8.30 13.44 15.35
N ILE A 214 -9.21 13.43 14.37
CA ILE A 214 -9.71 12.20 13.74
C ILE A 214 -8.57 11.43 13.06
N GLU A 215 -7.65 12.14 12.40
CA GLU A 215 -6.45 11.57 11.80
C GLU A 215 -5.48 11.05 12.87
N GLN A 216 -5.23 11.83 13.93
CA GLN A 216 -4.37 11.44 15.06
C GLN A 216 -4.82 10.11 15.70
N PHE A 217 -6.12 9.87 15.78
CA PHE A 217 -6.68 8.63 16.33
C PHE A 217 -6.88 7.51 15.29
N GLU A 218 -6.39 7.68 14.06
CA GLU A 218 -6.54 6.74 12.94
C GLU A 218 -8.01 6.38 12.65
N LYS A 219 -8.92 7.35 12.81
CA LYS A 219 -10.37 7.17 12.63
C LYS A 219 -10.90 7.68 11.30
N THR A 220 -10.09 8.32 10.46
CA THR A 220 -10.50 8.97 9.20
C THR A 220 -11.38 8.06 8.36
N ASP A 221 -10.88 6.89 7.94
CA ASP A 221 -11.66 6.01 7.04
C ASP A 221 -12.96 5.51 7.68
N LYS A 222 -12.98 5.30 9.00
CA LYS A 222 -14.20 4.88 9.71
C LYS A 222 -15.23 6.01 9.82
N VAL A 223 -14.80 7.22 10.16
CA VAL A 223 -15.70 8.39 10.27
C VAL A 223 -16.30 8.72 8.91
N PHE A 224 -15.48 8.79 7.87
CA PHE A 224 -15.95 9.05 6.50
C PHE A 224 -16.79 7.90 5.95
N GLY A 225 -16.52 6.65 6.37
CA GLY A 225 -17.36 5.49 6.05
C GLY A 225 -18.78 5.56 6.65
N LEU A 226 -18.98 6.34 7.72
CA LEU A 226 -20.29 6.60 8.31
C LEU A 226 -21.02 7.83 7.71
N LEU A 227 -20.40 8.56 6.77
CA LEU A 227 -21.06 9.64 6.06
C LEU A 227 -21.91 9.08 4.91
N GLN A 228 -23.06 9.72 4.65
CA GLN A 228 -23.96 9.28 3.60
C GLN A 228 -23.27 9.46 2.23
N GLN A 229 -23.11 8.37 1.47
CA GLN A 229 -22.59 8.43 0.11
C GLN A 229 -23.71 8.86 -0.85
N PHE A 230 -23.38 9.71 -1.84
CA PHE A 230 -24.30 10.20 -2.89
C PHE A 230 -25.19 9.06 -3.45
N PRO A 231 -26.46 9.34 -3.79
CA PRO A 231 -27.44 8.31 -4.06
C PRO A 231 -27.15 7.70 -5.43
N ALA A 232 -26.89 6.41 -5.46
CA ALA A 232 -26.99 5.64 -6.70
C ALA A 232 -27.80 4.38 -6.43
N ASN A 233 -29.06 4.57 -6.05
CA ASN A 233 -30.14 3.59 -6.13
C ASN A 233 -29.99 2.26 -5.34
N GLY A 234 -28.93 2.08 -4.55
CA GLY A 234 -28.63 0.83 -3.88
C GLY A 234 -29.19 0.80 -2.47
N GLU A 235 -29.95 -0.24 -2.18
CA GLU A 235 -30.21 -0.73 -0.83
C GLU A 235 -28.95 -0.59 0.04
N GLN A 236 -29.14 -0.13 1.28
CA GLN A 236 -28.04 -0.09 2.25
C GLN A 236 -27.39 -1.48 2.28
N PRO A 237 -26.05 -1.58 2.29
CA PRO A 237 -25.40 -2.86 2.59
C PRO A 237 -26.04 -3.39 3.87
N GLU A 238 -26.66 -4.58 3.79
CA GLU A 238 -27.46 -5.14 4.89
C GLU A 238 -26.67 -5.04 6.21
N GLY A 239 -27.19 -4.26 7.17
CA GLY A 239 -26.66 -4.21 8.54
C GLY A 239 -26.20 -2.84 9.04
N ASN A 240 -25.80 -1.90 8.19
CA ASN A 240 -25.27 -0.61 8.66
C ASN A 240 -26.31 0.52 8.59
N LYS A 241 -26.94 0.80 9.74
CA LYS A 241 -27.77 1.99 9.92
C LYS A 241 -26.85 3.22 10.04
N PHE A 242 -27.05 4.22 9.19
CA PHE A 242 -26.32 5.49 9.28
C PHE A 242 -26.76 6.36 10.48
N TRP A 243 -27.94 6.13 11.06
CA TRP A 243 -28.44 6.93 12.19
C TRP A 243 -28.38 8.43 11.89
N ASP A 244 -28.93 8.84 10.74
CA ASP A 244 -28.90 10.19 10.19
C ASP A 244 -30.31 10.81 10.09
N LYS A 245 -31.33 10.12 10.62
CA LYS A 245 -32.73 10.58 10.57
C LYS A 245 -32.93 11.92 11.27
N HIS A 246 -32.16 12.18 12.32
CA HIS A 246 -32.19 13.43 13.08
C HIS A 246 -31.44 14.58 12.40
N TRP A 247 -30.67 14.30 11.34
CA TRP A 247 -29.97 15.35 10.61
C TRP A 247 -30.95 16.24 9.86
N ASN A 248 -30.82 17.55 10.09
CA ASN A 248 -31.49 18.56 9.27
C ASN A 248 -30.87 18.63 7.87
N GLN A 249 -31.47 19.42 6.97
CA GLN A 249 -31.00 19.52 5.59
C GLN A 249 -29.56 20.07 5.49
N SER A 250 -29.19 21.06 6.32
CA SER A 250 -27.83 21.64 6.32
C SER A 250 -26.77 20.59 6.66
N MET A 251 -27.06 19.71 7.64
CA MET A 251 -26.18 18.61 8.02
C MET A 251 -26.02 17.58 6.89
N LYS A 252 -27.11 17.23 6.20
CA LYS A 252 -27.08 16.33 5.04
C LYS A 252 -26.29 16.93 3.88
N ASP A 253 -26.52 18.21 3.57
CA ASP A 253 -25.81 18.92 2.52
C ASP A 253 -24.31 19.01 2.83
N PHE A 254 -23.95 19.30 4.09
CA PHE A 254 -22.56 19.36 4.52
C PHE A 254 -21.90 17.98 4.48
N SER A 255 -22.55 16.93 4.99
CA SER A 255 -22.06 15.54 4.89
C SER A 255 -21.79 15.15 3.43
N THR A 256 -22.68 15.55 2.53
CA THR A 256 -22.55 15.30 1.09
C THR A 256 -21.32 16.00 0.50
N GLN A 257 -21.12 17.28 0.83
CA GLN A 257 -19.93 18.05 0.42
C GLN A 257 -18.64 17.46 0.99
N LEU A 258 -18.67 16.98 2.22
CA LEU A 258 -17.52 16.39 2.90
C LEU A 258 -17.12 15.05 2.25
N CYS A 259 -18.10 14.20 1.92
CA CYS A 259 -17.88 13.01 1.11
C CYS A 259 -17.26 13.34 -0.24
N GLU A 260 -17.79 14.34 -0.95
CA GLU A 260 -17.27 14.76 -2.25
C GLU A 260 -15.81 15.23 -2.14
N ARG A 261 -15.50 16.06 -1.14
CA ARG A 261 -14.13 16.53 -0.89
C ARG A 261 -13.19 15.34 -0.65
N GLN A 262 -13.56 14.43 0.24
CA GLN A 262 -12.77 13.23 0.53
C GLN A 262 -12.56 12.39 -0.73
N TYR A 263 -13.58 12.23 -1.57
CA TYR A 263 -13.46 11.49 -2.82
C TYR A 263 -12.46 12.17 -3.75
N GLN A 264 -12.52 13.49 -3.91
CA GLN A 264 -11.55 14.22 -4.71
C GLN A 264 -10.13 14.10 -4.17
N GLU A 265 -9.94 14.15 -2.85
CA GLU A 265 -8.63 13.97 -2.22
C GLU A 265 -8.07 12.57 -2.46
N ARG A 266 -8.90 11.52 -2.30
CA ARG A 266 -8.50 10.12 -2.58
C ARG A 266 -8.22 9.88 -4.05
N ILE A 267 -8.98 10.49 -4.94
CA ILE A 267 -8.70 10.47 -6.38
C ILE A 267 -7.36 11.16 -6.63
N ALA A 268 -7.12 12.35 -6.07
CA ALA A 268 -5.86 13.08 -6.23
C ALA A 268 -4.66 12.28 -5.69
N GLU A 269 -4.81 11.60 -4.55
CA GLU A 269 -3.82 10.66 -4.00
C GLU A 269 -3.48 9.57 -5.03
N PHE A 270 -4.50 8.93 -5.61
CA PHE A 270 -4.31 7.93 -6.66
C PHE A 270 -3.68 8.50 -7.93
N GLN A 271 -4.04 9.72 -8.32
CA GLN A 271 -3.46 10.36 -9.50
C GLN A 271 -1.98 10.67 -9.32
N LYS A 272 -1.54 10.96 -8.09
CA LYS A 272 -0.15 11.27 -7.77
C LYS A 272 0.76 10.04 -7.78
N SER A 273 0.25 8.89 -7.29
CA SER A 273 1.01 7.64 -7.22
C SER A 273 0.08 6.44 -7.46
N PRO A 274 -0.33 6.19 -8.72
CA PRO A 274 -1.27 5.13 -9.02
C PRO A 274 -0.58 3.77 -8.90
N THR A 275 -1.08 2.95 -7.97
CA THR A 275 -0.61 1.57 -7.75
C THR A 275 -1.80 0.62 -7.61
N ILE A 276 -1.59 -0.66 -7.87
CA ILE A 276 -2.63 -1.67 -7.65
C ILE A 276 -3.06 -1.76 -6.18
N GLY A 277 -2.13 -1.58 -5.24
CA GLY A 277 -2.42 -1.59 -3.80
C GLY A 277 -3.36 -0.46 -3.38
N LEU A 278 -3.07 0.78 -3.83
CA LEU A 278 -3.95 1.92 -3.58
C LEU A 278 -5.29 1.76 -4.29
N TYR A 279 -5.31 1.24 -5.52
CA TYR A 279 -6.55 0.93 -6.24
C TYR A 279 -7.46 -0.02 -5.45
N ARG A 280 -6.94 -1.17 -5.00
CA ARG A 280 -7.69 -2.17 -4.23
C ARG A 280 -8.24 -1.58 -2.94
N ARG A 281 -7.42 -0.82 -2.21
CA ARG A 281 -7.83 -0.11 -0.99
C ARG A 281 -8.97 0.86 -1.26
N LEU A 282 -8.84 1.75 -2.25
CA LEU A 282 -9.86 2.74 -2.57
C LEU A 282 -11.15 2.13 -3.09
N VAL A 283 -11.09 1.07 -3.92
CA VAL A 283 -12.30 0.40 -4.42
C VAL A 283 -13.01 -0.41 -3.32
N SER A 284 -12.25 -0.99 -2.39
CA SER A 284 -12.82 -1.67 -1.22
C SER A 284 -13.56 -0.67 -0.31
N GLN A 285 -12.95 0.49 -0.04
CA GLN A 285 -13.54 1.53 0.80
C GLN A 285 -14.67 2.31 0.10
N TYR A 286 -14.51 2.58 -1.20
CA TYR A 286 -15.39 3.42 -2.00
C TYR A 286 -15.69 2.73 -3.36
N PRO A 287 -16.59 1.73 -3.39
CA PRO A 287 -16.89 0.98 -4.61
C PRO A 287 -17.36 1.85 -5.79
N THR A 288 -17.97 3.00 -5.49
CA THR A 288 -18.43 4.00 -6.47
C THR A 288 -17.27 4.63 -7.26
N LEU A 289 -16.06 4.71 -6.69
CA LEU A 289 -14.88 5.27 -7.37
C LEU A 289 -14.33 4.35 -8.47
N LYS A 290 -14.69 3.06 -8.46
CA LYS A 290 -14.14 2.04 -9.38
C LYS A 290 -14.10 2.50 -10.84
N LYS A 291 -15.21 3.03 -11.35
CA LYS A 291 -15.32 3.47 -12.75
C LYS A 291 -14.38 4.64 -13.07
N GLN A 292 -14.28 5.60 -12.16
CA GLN A 292 -13.44 6.79 -12.33
C GLN A 292 -11.96 6.43 -12.28
N LEU A 293 -11.54 5.61 -11.31
CA LEU A 293 -10.16 5.14 -11.19
C LEU A 293 -9.73 4.33 -12.42
N ILE A 294 -10.58 3.43 -12.93
CA ILE A 294 -10.28 2.68 -14.18
C ILE A 294 -10.15 3.61 -15.38
N THR A 295 -10.98 4.67 -15.45
CA THR A 295 -10.90 5.66 -16.52
C THR A 295 -9.57 6.40 -16.47
N PHE A 296 -9.15 6.84 -15.28
CA PHE A 296 -7.84 7.45 -15.07
C PHE A 296 -6.69 6.53 -15.49
N VAL A 297 -6.70 5.26 -15.07
CA VAL A 297 -5.66 4.28 -15.45
C VAL A 297 -5.61 4.12 -16.97
N ARG A 298 -6.75 4.08 -17.66
CA ARG A 298 -6.81 3.97 -19.12
C ARG A 298 -6.20 5.19 -19.82
N GLU A 299 -6.53 6.39 -19.36
CA GLU A 299 -6.02 7.62 -19.96
C GLU A 299 -4.52 7.79 -19.74
N ASN A 300 -4.02 7.37 -18.58
CA ASN A 300 -2.64 7.60 -18.18
C ASN A 300 -1.69 6.44 -18.50
N ALA A 301 -2.15 5.20 -18.62
CA ALA A 301 -1.32 4.09 -19.07
C ALA A 301 -0.95 4.21 -20.56
N PHE A 302 -1.79 4.87 -21.37
CA PHE A 302 -1.60 5.00 -22.82
C PHE A 302 -1.26 6.43 -23.27
N SER A 303 -0.87 7.29 -22.33
CA SER A 303 -0.40 8.64 -22.65
C SER A 303 1.04 8.59 -23.20
N LYS A 304 1.52 9.71 -23.73
CA LYS A 304 2.92 9.83 -24.19
C LYS A 304 3.93 9.61 -23.05
N TYR A 305 3.53 9.94 -21.82
CA TYR A 305 4.34 9.82 -20.60
C TYR A 305 3.50 9.11 -19.54
N PRO A 306 3.55 7.77 -19.46
CA PRO A 306 2.67 7.03 -18.57
C PRO A 306 2.83 7.46 -17.12
N ALA A 307 1.72 7.85 -16.48
CA ALA A 307 1.72 8.23 -15.06
C ALA A 307 1.61 7.02 -14.11
N ILE A 308 1.40 5.83 -14.68
CA ILE A 308 1.29 4.55 -13.98
C ILE A 308 2.24 3.54 -14.65
N SER A 309 2.86 2.67 -13.85
CA SER A 309 3.66 1.57 -14.39
C SER A 309 2.78 0.63 -15.23
N TYR A 310 3.32 0.05 -16.30
CA TYR A 310 2.58 -0.94 -17.09
C TYR A 310 2.23 -2.19 -16.25
N SER A 311 3.03 -2.50 -15.24
CA SER A 311 2.76 -3.60 -14.29
C SER A 311 1.50 -3.35 -13.48
N ASP A 312 1.41 -2.21 -12.80
CA ASP A 312 0.23 -1.82 -12.01
C ASP A 312 -1.01 -1.69 -12.90
N ALA A 313 -0.87 -1.06 -14.07
CA ALA A 313 -1.98 -0.90 -15.01
C ALA A 313 -2.51 -2.25 -15.50
N ALA A 314 -1.62 -3.20 -15.81
CA ALA A 314 -2.01 -4.55 -16.22
C ALA A 314 -2.77 -5.29 -15.11
N GLU A 315 -2.27 -5.24 -13.87
CA GLU A 315 -2.97 -5.84 -12.72
C GLU A 315 -4.36 -5.24 -12.51
N ILE A 316 -4.48 -3.91 -12.55
CA ILE A 316 -5.78 -3.23 -12.41
C ILE A 316 -6.72 -3.66 -13.54
N PHE A 317 -6.24 -3.75 -14.79
CA PHE A 317 -7.07 -4.19 -15.91
C PHE A 317 -7.48 -5.66 -15.81
N MET A 318 -6.63 -6.56 -15.32
CA MET A 318 -6.98 -7.95 -15.05
C MET A 318 -8.09 -8.05 -13.98
N GLU A 319 -7.94 -7.34 -12.87
CA GLU A 319 -8.95 -7.30 -11.78
C GLU A 319 -10.30 -6.75 -12.25
N CYS A 320 -10.26 -5.78 -13.17
CA CYS A 320 -11.45 -5.14 -13.74
C CYS A 320 -11.98 -5.81 -15.01
N LYS A 321 -11.40 -6.95 -15.41
CA LYS A 321 -11.73 -7.68 -16.64
C LYS A 321 -11.70 -6.80 -17.90
N GLN A 322 -10.77 -5.84 -17.96
CA GLN A 322 -10.59 -4.89 -19.06
C GLN A 322 -9.67 -5.47 -20.15
N THR A 323 -10.04 -6.62 -20.73
CA THR A 323 -9.16 -7.38 -21.64
C THR A 323 -8.65 -6.57 -22.84
N LYS A 324 -9.46 -5.67 -23.41
CA LYS A 324 -9.02 -4.80 -24.53
C LYS A 324 -7.88 -3.86 -24.15
N ALA A 325 -7.93 -3.29 -22.94
CA ALA A 325 -6.87 -2.42 -22.45
C ALA A 325 -5.60 -3.23 -22.15
N LEU A 326 -5.75 -4.43 -21.59
CA LEU A 326 -4.64 -5.34 -21.34
C LEU A 326 -3.90 -5.73 -22.62
N LEU A 327 -4.63 -6.08 -23.69
CA LEU A 327 -4.03 -6.38 -24.99
C LEU A 327 -3.29 -5.17 -25.57
N ARG A 328 -3.81 -3.96 -25.36
CA ARG A 328 -3.11 -2.74 -25.78
C ARG A 328 -1.81 -2.51 -25.01
N ILE A 329 -1.75 -2.82 -23.71
CA ILE A 329 -0.49 -2.80 -22.95
C ILE A 329 0.51 -3.75 -23.60
N LEU A 330 0.09 -4.97 -23.93
CA LEU A 330 0.95 -5.96 -24.57
C LEU A 330 1.46 -5.47 -25.92
N ASP A 331 0.60 -4.93 -26.78
CA ASP A 331 1.03 -4.40 -28.08
C ASP A 331 2.10 -3.29 -27.95
N ILE A 332 2.10 -2.54 -26.85
CA ILE A 332 3.12 -1.50 -26.57
C ILE A 332 4.40 -2.11 -25.96
N THR A 333 4.26 -3.13 -25.12
CA THR A 333 5.35 -3.64 -24.25
C THR A 333 6.03 -4.89 -24.77
N THR A 334 5.46 -5.62 -25.73
CA THR A 334 5.99 -6.93 -26.21
C THR A 334 7.44 -6.83 -26.70
N TYR A 335 7.90 -5.65 -27.12
CA TYR A 335 9.27 -5.42 -27.59
C TYR A 335 10.12 -4.58 -26.64
N SER A 336 9.60 -4.27 -25.46
CA SER A 336 10.22 -3.40 -24.48
C SER A 336 10.46 -4.17 -23.18
N SER A 337 11.66 -4.06 -22.61
CA SER A 337 12.01 -4.62 -21.30
C SER A 337 11.30 -3.94 -20.11
N THR A 338 10.25 -3.15 -20.37
CA THR A 338 9.55 -2.31 -19.38
C THR A 338 8.58 -3.09 -18.49
N MET A 339 8.22 -4.32 -18.84
CA MET A 339 7.39 -5.18 -18.00
C MET A 339 8.19 -6.27 -17.32
N SER A 340 7.89 -6.50 -16.04
CA SER A 340 8.45 -7.63 -15.31
C SER A 340 7.92 -8.95 -15.84
N ASP A 341 8.76 -9.98 -15.80
CA ASP A 341 8.41 -11.34 -16.18
C ASP A 341 7.24 -11.90 -15.34
N THR A 342 7.20 -11.55 -14.05
CA THR A 342 6.08 -11.89 -13.15
C THR A 342 4.75 -11.32 -13.66
N THR A 343 4.74 -10.06 -14.11
CA THR A 343 3.54 -9.45 -14.67
C THR A 343 3.15 -10.11 -15.99
N LEU A 344 4.10 -10.38 -16.89
CA LEU A 344 3.82 -11.07 -18.16
C LEU A 344 3.20 -12.44 -17.93
N ARG A 345 3.73 -13.23 -16.97
CA ARG A 345 3.13 -14.51 -16.58
C ARG A 345 1.72 -14.36 -16.03
N ALA A 346 1.46 -13.35 -15.20
CA ALA A 346 0.12 -13.06 -14.70
C ALA A 346 -0.86 -12.72 -15.83
N ILE A 347 -0.42 -11.94 -16.83
CA ILE A 347 -1.22 -11.62 -18.02
C ILE A 347 -1.52 -12.89 -18.83
N VAL A 348 -0.51 -13.70 -19.14
CA VAL A 348 -0.68 -14.94 -19.90
C VAL A 348 -1.64 -15.89 -19.17
N LYS A 349 -1.51 -16.03 -17.84
CA LYS A 349 -2.46 -16.77 -17.01
C LYS A 349 -3.88 -16.23 -17.15
N TYR A 350 -4.07 -14.91 -17.04
CA TYR A 350 -5.39 -14.28 -17.24
C TYR A 350 -5.95 -14.54 -18.65
N LEU A 351 -5.13 -14.40 -19.70
CA LEU A 351 -5.54 -14.60 -21.09
C LEU A 351 -5.90 -16.06 -21.38
N SER A 352 -5.25 -17.03 -20.74
CA SER A 352 -5.56 -18.46 -20.87
C SER A 352 -7.00 -18.80 -20.45
N THR A 353 -7.57 -18.03 -19.52
CA THR A 353 -8.95 -18.23 -19.02
C THR A 353 -10.03 -17.63 -19.93
N GLN A 354 -9.64 -16.91 -20.98
CA GLN A 354 -10.58 -16.23 -21.86
C GLN A 354 -11.24 -17.20 -22.84
N THR A 355 -12.53 -17.01 -23.11
CA THR A 355 -13.29 -17.87 -24.03
C THR A 355 -12.91 -17.64 -25.49
N SER A 356 -12.51 -16.42 -25.86
CA SER A 356 -12.12 -16.07 -27.23
C SER A 356 -10.78 -16.71 -27.62
N LYS A 357 -10.80 -17.51 -28.70
CA LYS A 357 -9.60 -18.11 -29.30
C LYS A 357 -8.57 -17.07 -29.74
N GLU A 358 -9.01 -15.94 -30.27
CA GLU A 358 -8.11 -14.85 -30.70
C GLU A 358 -7.32 -14.27 -29.53
N ILE A 359 -7.98 -14.10 -28.39
CA ILE A 359 -7.36 -13.57 -27.16
C ILE A 359 -6.37 -14.58 -26.58
N ARG A 360 -6.73 -15.88 -26.58
CA ARG A 360 -5.83 -16.95 -26.17
C ARG A 360 -4.62 -17.06 -27.08
N ALA A 361 -4.79 -16.94 -28.39
CA ALA A 361 -3.70 -16.94 -29.35
C ALA A 361 -2.70 -15.78 -29.11
N ARG A 362 -3.17 -14.62 -28.65
CA ARG A 362 -2.28 -13.54 -28.20
C ARG A 362 -1.51 -13.92 -26.94
N GLY A 363 -2.16 -14.57 -25.98
CA GLY A 363 -1.49 -15.12 -24.78
C GLY A 363 -0.40 -16.14 -25.12
N LEU A 364 -0.66 -17.05 -26.07
CA LEU A 364 0.33 -18.02 -26.55
C LEU A 364 1.57 -17.37 -27.14
N LYS A 365 1.41 -16.30 -27.95
CA LYS A 365 2.56 -15.59 -28.52
C LYS A 365 3.47 -15.01 -27.44
N ILE A 366 2.89 -14.50 -26.36
CA ILE A 366 3.65 -13.95 -25.21
C ILE A 366 4.29 -15.07 -24.40
N LEU A 367 3.59 -16.19 -24.23
CA LEU A 367 4.12 -17.40 -23.59
C LEU A 367 5.34 -17.94 -24.37
N GLU A 368 5.22 -18.07 -25.69
CA GLU A 368 6.31 -18.48 -26.59
C GLU A 368 7.50 -17.51 -26.49
N PHE A 369 7.24 -16.19 -26.52
CA PHE A 369 8.27 -15.17 -26.35
C PHE A 369 8.95 -15.25 -24.98
N GLY A 370 8.18 -15.42 -23.90
CA GLY A 370 8.71 -15.55 -22.54
C GLY A 370 9.59 -16.78 -22.36
N LEU A 371 9.17 -17.91 -22.93
CA LEU A 371 9.96 -19.15 -22.96
C LEU A 371 11.27 -18.98 -23.75
N LYS A 372 11.21 -18.37 -24.95
CA LYS A 372 12.40 -18.08 -25.76
C LYS A 372 13.37 -17.16 -25.01
N ARG A 373 12.88 -16.06 -24.45
CA ARG A 373 13.70 -15.14 -23.65
C ARG A 373 14.34 -15.81 -22.43
N ALA A 374 13.60 -16.67 -21.73
CA ALA A 374 14.13 -17.40 -20.59
C ALA A 374 15.20 -18.42 -21.00
N LYS A 375 15.02 -19.10 -22.15
CA LYS A 375 16.04 -19.94 -22.79
C LYS A 375 17.28 -19.11 -23.16
N ASP A 376 17.11 -17.99 -23.87
CA ASP A 376 18.21 -17.11 -24.28
C ASP A 376 18.97 -16.54 -23.07
N SER A 377 18.27 -16.26 -21.97
CA SER A 377 18.91 -15.80 -20.72
C SER A 377 19.75 -16.90 -20.08
N VAL A 378 19.31 -18.17 -20.15
CA VAL A 378 20.15 -19.31 -19.75
C VAL A 378 21.37 -19.41 -20.66
N TRP A 379 21.19 -19.29 -21.97
CA TRP A 379 22.31 -19.36 -22.92
C TRP A 379 23.33 -18.27 -22.70
N ASN A 380 22.92 -17.01 -22.60
CA ASN A 380 23.83 -15.91 -22.33
C ASN A 380 24.63 -16.13 -21.04
N SER A 381 23.99 -16.67 -19.98
CA SER A 381 24.70 -17.00 -18.75
C SER A 381 25.62 -18.21 -18.88
N ILE A 382 25.30 -19.17 -19.74
CA ILE A 382 26.22 -20.27 -20.08
C ILE A 382 27.42 -19.71 -20.86
N ASP A 383 27.22 -18.85 -21.86
CA ASP A 383 28.28 -18.23 -22.66
C ASP A 383 29.22 -17.35 -21.81
N GLU A 384 28.66 -16.63 -20.82
CA GLU A 384 29.45 -15.86 -19.86
C GLU A 384 30.34 -16.75 -18.98
N VAL A 385 29.86 -17.95 -18.63
CA VAL A 385 30.59 -18.93 -17.81
C VAL A 385 31.56 -19.76 -18.65
N PHE A 386 31.19 -20.05 -19.90
CA PHE A 386 31.88 -20.91 -20.85
C PHE A 386 32.06 -20.20 -22.19
N PRO A 387 32.96 -19.19 -22.26
CA PRO A 387 33.15 -18.37 -23.46
C PRO A 387 33.73 -19.15 -24.65
N GLY A 388 34.31 -20.33 -24.41
CA GLY A 388 34.83 -21.22 -25.43
C GLY A 388 33.84 -22.30 -25.87
N LEU A 389 32.56 -22.24 -25.45
CA LEU A 389 31.59 -23.31 -25.67
C LEU A 389 31.35 -23.62 -27.16
N ASP A 390 31.33 -22.62 -28.02
CA ASP A 390 31.22 -22.80 -29.47
C ASP A 390 32.40 -23.61 -30.01
N ASN A 391 33.62 -23.21 -29.67
CA ASN A 391 34.84 -23.93 -30.07
C ASN A 391 34.88 -25.36 -29.49
N ALA A 392 34.38 -25.54 -28.27
CA ALA A 392 34.28 -26.83 -27.63
C ALA A 392 33.28 -27.73 -28.36
N THR A 393 32.16 -27.14 -28.82
CA THR A 393 31.13 -27.81 -29.60
C THR A 393 31.68 -28.28 -30.94
N ASP A 394 32.31 -27.38 -31.70
CA ASP A 394 32.95 -27.71 -32.99
C ASP A 394 34.00 -28.84 -32.82
N TRP A 395 34.80 -28.77 -31.75
CA TRP A 395 35.76 -29.82 -31.42
C TRP A 395 35.08 -31.16 -31.08
N LEU A 396 34.01 -31.12 -30.28
CA LEU A 396 33.29 -32.31 -29.88
C LEU A 396 32.60 -32.98 -31.07
N GLU A 397 32.03 -32.22 -32.00
CA GLU A 397 31.48 -32.75 -33.25
C GLU A 397 32.54 -33.47 -34.08
N PHE A 398 33.71 -32.84 -34.26
CA PHE A 398 34.82 -33.43 -35.01
C PHE A 398 35.31 -34.75 -34.39
N GLU A 399 35.47 -34.80 -33.07
CA GLU A 399 35.92 -36.02 -32.38
C GLU A 399 34.86 -37.11 -32.39
N LEU A 400 33.58 -36.74 -32.29
CA LEU A 400 32.49 -37.69 -32.38
C LEU A 400 32.39 -38.34 -33.75
N ASP A 401 32.60 -37.60 -34.83
CA ASP A 401 32.64 -38.17 -36.19
C ASP A 401 33.78 -39.19 -36.36
N ASP A 402 34.88 -39.09 -35.59
CA ASP A 402 35.95 -40.10 -35.55
C ASP A 402 35.60 -41.30 -34.62
N MET A 403 34.79 -41.08 -33.59
CA MET A 403 34.40 -42.10 -32.61
C MET A 403 33.22 -42.98 -33.04
N TYR A 404 32.34 -42.49 -33.92
CA TYR A 404 31.21 -43.26 -34.44
C TYR A 404 31.61 -44.16 -35.61
N VAL A 405 30.97 -45.33 -35.74
CA VAL A 405 31.02 -46.10 -36.99
C VAL A 405 30.11 -45.36 -37.96
N THR A 406 30.61 -44.94 -39.11
CA THR A 406 29.75 -44.91 -40.28
C THR A 406 29.40 -46.36 -40.57
N ASP A 407 28.23 -46.81 -40.10
CA ASP A 407 27.61 -48.02 -40.64
C ASP A 407 27.40 -47.74 -42.12
N SER A 408 28.41 -48.09 -42.91
CA SER A 408 28.53 -47.71 -44.31
C SER A 408 27.72 -48.64 -45.22
N GLU A 409 26.94 -49.57 -44.67
CA GLU A 409 26.22 -50.57 -45.47
C GLU A 409 24.87 -51.03 -44.86
N SER A 410 24.09 -50.15 -44.22
CA SER A 410 22.64 -50.40 -44.04
C SER A 410 21.84 -49.61 -45.08
N ASP A 411 21.70 -50.20 -46.27
CA ASP A 411 20.89 -49.73 -47.41
C ASP A 411 19.36 -49.88 -47.18
N ASP A 412 18.91 -49.89 -45.92
CA ASP A 412 17.55 -50.25 -45.55
C ASP A 412 16.85 -49.13 -44.76
N GLY A 413 16.74 -47.94 -45.37
CA GLY A 413 15.65 -46.99 -45.12
C GLY A 413 15.33 -46.60 -43.67
N GLU A 414 16.30 -46.57 -42.75
CA GLU A 414 16.05 -46.14 -41.37
C GLU A 414 15.89 -44.62 -41.26
N GLU A 415 14.88 -44.22 -40.47
CA GLU A 415 14.51 -42.83 -40.24
C GLU A 415 15.68 -42.02 -39.65
N PRO A 416 15.95 -40.79 -40.13
CA PRO A 416 16.96 -39.92 -39.56
C PRO A 416 16.54 -39.52 -38.14
N GLY A 417 17.21 -40.07 -37.12
CA GLY A 417 16.95 -39.70 -35.72
C GLY A 417 17.37 -40.71 -34.65
N HIS A 418 17.84 -41.92 -34.99
CA HIS A 418 18.36 -42.82 -33.97
C HIS A 418 19.71 -42.32 -33.41
N PRO A 419 19.86 -42.20 -32.07
CA PRO A 419 21.12 -41.78 -31.46
C PRO A 419 22.22 -42.78 -31.81
N ARG A 420 23.31 -42.29 -32.44
CA ARG A 420 24.46 -43.12 -32.79
C ARG A 420 24.98 -43.78 -31.50
N ARG A 421 25.01 -45.12 -31.45
CA ARG A 421 25.55 -45.84 -30.30
C ARG A 421 27.07 -45.70 -30.27
N LEU A 422 27.61 -45.20 -29.16
CA LEU A 422 29.05 -45.14 -28.93
C LEU A 422 29.65 -46.56 -28.93
N LYS A 423 30.78 -46.73 -29.64
CA LYS A 423 31.55 -47.98 -29.68
C LYS A 423 32.13 -48.38 -28.32
N ASP A 424 32.43 -47.40 -27.45
CA ASP A 424 33.13 -47.60 -26.19
C ASP A 424 32.87 -46.43 -25.22
N GLU A 425 32.01 -46.64 -24.22
CA GLU A 425 31.69 -45.65 -23.18
C GLU A 425 32.92 -45.24 -22.35
N THR A 426 33.97 -46.08 -22.28
CA THR A 426 35.17 -45.77 -21.47
C THR A 426 36.00 -44.64 -22.09
N LYS A 427 35.85 -44.39 -23.39
CA LYS A 427 36.51 -43.29 -24.12
C LYS A 427 35.73 -41.99 -24.07
N LEU A 428 34.43 -42.03 -23.78
CA LEU A 428 33.57 -40.84 -23.74
C LEU A 428 33.99 -39.89 -22.62
N LYS A 429 34.27 -40.41 -21.43
CA LYS A 429 34.57 -39.57 -20.26
C LYS A 429 35.81 -38.68 -20.42
N PRO A 430 36.97 -39.16 -20.93
CA PRO A 430 38.10 -38.29 -21.27
C PRO A 430 37.76 -37.21 -22.30
N VAL A 431 36.92 -37.53 -23.30
CA VAL A 431 36.50 -36.60 -24.35
C VAL A 431 35.61 -35.51 -23.76
N LEU A 432 34.60 -35.86 -22.96
CA LEU A 432 33.73 -34.89 -22.29
C LEU A 432 34.49 -33.98 -21.31
N ARG A 433 35.51 -34.50 -20.61
CA ARG A 433 36.38 -33.68 -19.77
C ARG A 433 37.20 -32.68 -20.59
N LYS A 434 37.71 -33.08 -21.76
CA LYS A 434 38.45 -32.18 -22.66
C LYS A 434 37.52 -31.13 -23.26
N PHE A 435 36.30 -31.51 -23.64
CA PHE A 435 35.23 -30.59 -24.03
C PHE A 435 34.99 -29.51 -22.96
N ALA A 436 34.76 -29.90 -21.71
CA ALA A 436 34.53 -28.94 -20.62
C ALA A 436 35.72 -28.00 -20.36
N ASN A 437 36.96 -28.46 -20.59
CA ASN A 437 38.14 -27.60 -20.51
C ASN A 437 38.16 -26.57 -21.66
N ILE A 438 37.97 -27.01 -22.91
CA ILE A 438 37.91 -26.11 -24.08
C ILE A 438 36.79 -25.09 -23.91
N ALA A 439 35.63 -25.50 -23.37
CA ALA A 439 34.50 -24.61 -23.12
C ALA A 439 34.82 -23.51 -22.10
N SER A 440 35.71 -23.80 -21.14
CA SER A 440 36.17 -22.85 -20.12
C SER A 440 37.32 -21.96 -20.57
N ASP A 441 38.06 -22.36 -21.61
CA ASP A 441 39.27 -21.67 -22.06
C ASP A 441 38.89 -20.52 -23.00
N TYR A 442 39.39 -19.32 -22.70
CA TYR A 442 39.38 -18.24 -23.67
C TYR A 442 40.35 -18.61 -24.80
N PRO A 443 39.99 -18.41 -26.08
CA PRO A 443 40.88 -18.70 -27.19
C PRO A 443 42.24 -18.03 -26.97
N ASP A 444 43.27 -18.87 -26.79
CA ASP A 444 44.64 -18.52 -26.39
C ASP A 444 45.18 -17.36 -27.25
N GLY A 445 45.17 -16.14 -26.71
CA GLY A 445 45.85 -15.00 -27.36
C GLY A 445 45.31 -13.61 -27.06
N GLU A 446 44.08 -13.48 -26.57
CA GLU A 446 43.60 -12.21 -26.04
C GLU A 446 43.55 -12.31 -24.52
N ASP A 447 44.39 -11.52 -23.84
CA ASP A 447 44.25 -11.21 -22.41
C ASP A 447 42.90 -10.52 -22.20
N GLY A 448 41.84 -11.32 -22.18
CA GLY A 448 40.47 -10.86 -22.07
C GLY A 448 40.29 -10.10 -20.75
N PRO A 449 39.63 -8.94 -20.75
CA PRO A 449 39.55 -8.03 -19.61
C PRO A 449 38.54 -8.51 -18.55
N LEU A 450 38.48 -9.81 -18.26
CA LEU A 450 37.90 -10.29 -17.01
C LEU A 450 38.90 -9.96 -15.90
N ASN A 451 38.89 -8.68 -15.55
CA ASN A 451 39.51 -8.12 -14.37
C ASN A 451 38.94 -8.88 -13.17
N ARG A 452 39.61 -9.97 -12.75
CA ARG A 452 39.22 -10.85 -11.63
C ARG A 452 38.92 -10.10 -10.32
N ASP A 453 39.31 -8.83 -10.24
CA ASP A 453 39.04 -7.93 -9.12
C ASP A 453 37.66 -7.24 -9.16
N SER A 454 36.89 -7.40 -10.23
CA SER A 454 35.52 -6.87 -10.36
C SER A 454 34.49 -7.86 -9.82
N ASN A 455 34.57 -8.18 -8.53
CA ASN A 455 33.44 -8.81 -7.86
C ASN A 455 32.24 -7.84 -7.96
N PRO A 456 31.16 -8.17 -8.67
CA PRO A 456 30.00 -7.29 -8.83
C PRO A 456 29.29 -7.01 -7.49
N MET A 457 29.57 -7.82 -6.45
CA MET A 457 29.10 -7.63 -5.08
C MET A 457 30.03 -6.76 -4.23
N LYS A 458 31.15 -6.25 -4.77
CA LYS A 458 32.11 -5.42 -4.04
C LYS A 458 31.49 -4.08 -3.68
N GLY A 459 31.06 -3.94 -2.42
CA GLY A 459 30.42 -2.73 -1.87
C GLY A 459 29.02 -2.94 -1.33
N TYR A 460 28.45 -4.15 -1.44
CA TYR A 460 27.22 -4.53 -0.76
C TYR A 460 27.55 -5.27 0.53
N ASP A 461 27.10 -4.75 1.68
CA ASP A 461 27.24 -5.47 2.95
C ASP A 461 26.19 -6.58 3.02
N SER A 462 26.56 -7.77 3.49
CA SER A 462 25.65 -8.93 3.56
C SER A 462 24.43 -8.71 4.47
N ASP A 463 24.50 -7.68 5.30
CA ASP A 463 23.47 -7.31 6.27
C ASP A 463 22.52 -6.23 5.70
N ASP A 464 22.80 -5.69 4.51
CA ASP A 464 21.96 -4.70 3.86
C ASP A 464 20.67 -5.35 3.33
N SER A 465 19.55 -4.63 3.47
CA SER A 465 18.23 -5.14 3.05
C SER A 465 18.11 -5.36 1.54
N ASP A 466 18.96 -4.71 0.75
CA ASP A 466 19.03 -4.84 -0.71
C ASP A 466 20.08 -5.86 -1.17
N TYR A 467 20.87 -6.45 -0.27
CA TYR A 467 21.89 -7.44 -0.62
C TYR A 467 21.30 -8.63 -1.39
N GLU A 468 20.17 -9.17 -0.93
CA GLU A 468 19.50 -10.29 -1.61
C GLU A 468 18.84 -9.88 -2.93
N GLU A 469 18.41 -8.61 -3.08
CA GLU A 469 17.90 -8.08 -4.35
C GLU A 469 19.04 -7.91 -5.36
N ALA A 470 20.17 -7.32 -4.93
CA ALA A 470 21.39 -7.18 -5.74
C ALA A 470 21.97 -8.55 -6.12
N LYS A 471 21.99 -9.50 -5.18
CA LYS A 471 22.41 -10.89 -5.41
C LYS A 471 21.51 -11.60 -6.42
N GLN A 472 20.19 -11.44 -6.34
CA GLN A 472 19.26 -11.99 -7.32
C GLN A 472 19.36 -11.29 -8.68
N ALA A 473 19.72 -10.01 -8.71
CA ALA A 473 19.96 -9.28 -9.95
C ALA A 473 21.26 -9.75 -10.64
N ILE A 474 22.29 -10.09 -9.86
CA ILE A 474 23.61 -10.54 -10.34
C ILE A 474 23.62 -12.05 -10.66
N SER A 475 22.88 -12.86 -9.89
CA SER A 475 22.74 -14.30 -10.09
C SER A 475 21.25 -14.67 -10.09
N PRO A 476 20.52 -14.33 -11.16
CA PRO A 476 19.11 -14.69 -11.26
C PRO A 476 18.96 -16.21 -11.20
N ASN A 477 17.92 -16.69 -10.52
CA ASN A 477 17.58 -18.12 -10.55
C ASN A 477 16.98 -18.46 -11.91
N LEU A 478 17.84 -18.64 -12.91
CA LEU A 478 17.47 -18.88 -14.31
C LEU A 478 16.62 -20.14 -14.46
N ALA A 479 16.95 -21.19 -13.70
CA ALA A 479 16.18 -22.43 -13.64
C ALA A 479 14.74 -22.17 -13.21
N LYS A 480 14.52 -21.38 -12.15
CA LYS A 480 13.18 -20.97 -11.72
C LYS A 480 12.45 -20.15 -12.78
N GLY A 481 13.16 -19.27 -13.48
CA GLY A 481 12.60 -18.49 -14.60
C GLY A 481 11.99 -19.39 -15.68
N ILE A 482 12.74 -20.39 -16.15
CA ILE A 482 12.25 -21.38 -17.13
C ILE A 482 11.13 -22.22 -16.52
N GLN A 483 11.30 -22.74 -15.29
CA GLN A 483 10.30 -23.58 -14.63
C GLN A 483 8.95 -22.88 -14.49
N ASP A 484 8.94 -21.59 -14.13
CA ASP A 484 7.71 -20.79 -14.02
C ASP A 484 6.98 -20.68 -15.37
N TRP A 485 7.72 -20.47 -16.47
CA TRP A 485 7.15 -20.40 -17.81
C TRP A 485 6.67 -21.76 -18.32
N VAL A 486 7.43 -22.83 -18.06
CA VAL A 486 7.04 -24.22 -18.40
C VAL A 486 5.81 -24.66 -17.62
N ALA A 487 5.73 -24.32 -16.32
CA ALA A 487 4.55 -24.59 -15.50
C ALA A 487 3.31 -23.87 -16.07
N LEU A 488 3.48 -22.63 -16.55
CA LEU A 488 2.40 -21.88 -17.19
C LEU A 488 1.95 -22.49 -18.52
N LEU A 489 2.89 -22.95 -19.36
CA LEU A 489 2.59 -23.71 -20.58
C LEU A 489 1.89 -25.05 -20.24
N GLY A 490 2.32 -25.73 -19.18
CA GLY A 490 1.73 -26.97 -18.70
C GLY A 490 0.27 -26.80 -18.25
N ALA A 491 -0.07 -25.63 -17.71
CA ALA A 491 -1.43 -25.26 -17.29
C ALA A 491 -2.30 -24.68 -18.43
N TRP A 492 -1.79 -24.58 -19.66
CA TRP A 492 -2.55 -24.06 -20.80
C TRP A 492 -3.72 -25.01 -21.16
N PRO A 493 -4.94 -24.49 -21.42
CA PRO A 493 -6.14 -25.34 -21.54
C PRO A 493 -6.20 -26.20 -22.81
N ASP A 494 -5.51 -25.83 -23.89
CA ASP A 494 -5.53 -26.55 -25.16
C ASP A 494 -4.20 -27.29 -25.39
N ASN A 495 -4.27 -28.63 -25.44
CA ASN A 495 -3.09 -29.48 -25.58
C ASN A 495 -2.40 -29.35 -26.96
N ALA A 496 -3.17 -29.07 -28.02
CA ALA A 496 -2.59 -28.91 -29.36
C ALA A 496 -1.81 -27.60 -29.46
N GLU A 497 -2.38 -26.51 -28.95
CA GLU A 497 -1.71 -25.22 -28.85
C GLU A 497 -0.44 -25.29 -27.99
N LYS A 498 -0.49 -26.05 -26.89
CA LYS A 498 0.66 -26.30 -26.00
C LYS A 498 1.78 -27.04 -26.74
N ALA A 499 1.46 -28.11 -27.46
CA ALA A 499 2.44 -28.88 -28.23
C ALA A 499 3.09 -28.00 -29.30
N GLU A 500 2.30 -27.20 -30.02
CA GLU A 500 2.81 -26.27 -31.04
C GLU A 500 3.82 -25.26 -30.47
N VAL A 501 3.53 -24.65 -29.30
CA VAL A 501 4.49 -23.74 -28.65
C VAL A 501 5.74 -24.48 -28.19
N TRP A 502 5.59 -25.67 -27.60
CA TRP A 502 6.72 -26.48 -27.16
C TRP A 502 7.66 -26.83 -28.33
N ASP A 503 7.09 -27.27 -29.45
CA ASP A 503 7.85 -27.61 -30.65
C ASP A 503 8.60 -26.38 -31.19
N LYS A 504 7.96 -25.19 -31.22
CA LYS A 504 8.64 -23.95 -31.65
C LYS A 504 9.78 -23.51 -30.73
N VAL A 505 9.65 -23.70 -29.42
CA VAL A 505 10.69 -23.33 -28.45
C VAL A 505 11.82 -24.35 -28.45
N LYS A 506 11.50 -25.64 -28.62
CA LYS A 506 12.46 -26.73 -28.70
C LYS A 506 13.23 -26.75 -30.03
N CYS A 507 12.57 -26.47 -31.16
CA CYS A 507 13.13 -26.56 -32.50
C CYS A 507 13.91 -25.33 -32.97
N SER A 508 14.14 -24.31 -32.13
CA SER A 508 15.06 -23.23 -32.52
C SER A 508 16.49 -23.73 -32.30
N ASP A 509 17.12 -24.22 -33.38
CA ASP A 509 18.56 -24.47 -33.56
C ASP A 509 19.26 -24.87 -32.25
N MET A 510 18.83 -25.98 -31.64
CA MET A 510 19.55 -26.49 -30.47
C MET A 510 20.88 -27.04 -30.95
N ASP A 511 21.96 -26.51 -30.37
CA ASP A 511 23.28 -27.00 -30.65
C ASP A 511 23.39 -28.51 -30.35
N PRO A 512 24.05 -29.25 -31.24
CA PRO A 512 24.09 -30.72 -31.25
C PRO A 512 24.57 -31.37 -29.95
N TRP A 513 25.26 -30.64 -29.08
CA TRP A 513 25.84 -31.21 -27.87
C TRP A 513 24.85 -31.45 -26.73
N ILE A 514 23.65 -30.84 -26.73
CA ILE A 514 22.58 -31.18 -25.78
C ILE A 514 22.08 -32.62 -26.02
N VAL A 515 22.37 -33.19 -27.18
CA VAL A 515 21.99 -34.58 -27.55
C VAL A 515 23.01 -35.60 -27.03
N ILE A 516 24.18 -35.16 -26.53
CA ILE A 516 25.24 -36.05 -26.03
C ILE A 516 25.06 -36.25 -24.52
N ASP A 517 24.59 -37.43 -24.12
CA ASP A 517 24.49 -37.84 -22.72
C ASP A 517 25.84 -37.64 -21.99
N GLY A 518 25.84 -36.89 -20.89
CA GLY A 518 27.03 -36.62 -20.07
C GLY A 518 27.70 -35.26 -20.28
N ALA A 519 27.44 -34.55 -21.39
CA ALA A 519 28.10 -33.27 -21.70
C ALA A 519 27.67 -32.15 -20.73
N LEU A 520 26.37 -32.11 -20.38
CA LEU A 520 25.83 -31.15 -19.41
C LEU A 520 26.37 -31.41 -18.00
N GLU A 521 26.49 -32.67 -17.59
CA GLU A 521 27.05 -33.05 -16.29
C GLU A 521 28.51 -32.61 -16.15
N GLU A 522 29.33 -32.78 -17.19
CA GLU A 522 30.74 -32.37 -17.14
C GLU A 522 30.91 -30.84 -17.19
N LEU A 523 30.07 -30.10 -17.92
CA LEU A 523 30.02 -28.63 -17.81
C LEU A 523 29.62 -28.20 -16.40
N ALA A 524 28.61 -28.81 -15.80
CA ALA A 524 28.20 -28.51 -14.43
C ALA A 524 29.31 -28.80 -13.41
N ASN A 525 30.02 -29.93 -13.55
CA ASN A 525 31.17 -30.26 -12.71
C ASN A 525 32.27 -29.21 -12.85
N ARG A 526 32.57 -28.78 -14.08
CA ARG A 526 33.58 -27.77 -14.36
C ARG A 526 33.21 -26.40 -13.79
N TYR A 527 31.94 -26.02 -13.85
CA TYR A 527 31.46 -24.80 -13.20
C TYR A 527 31.72 -24.82 -11.68
N VAL A 528 31.41 -25.93 -11.00
CA VAL A 528 31.70 -26.10 -9.57
C VAL A 528 33.19 -25.98 -9.28
N GLU A 529 34.06 -26.58 -10.12
CA GLU A 529 35.51 -26.44 -9.99
C GLU A 529 35.99 -24.99 -10.14
N LEU A 530 35.43 -24.23 -11.08
CA LEU A 530 35.77 -22.82 -11.29
C LEU A 530 35.32 -21.97 -10.09
N MET A 531 34.11 -22.21 -9.58
CA MET A 531 33.55 -21.50 -8.42
C MET A 531 34.31 -21.82 -7.11
N CYS A 532 34.86 -23.02 -6.94
CA CYS A 532 35.68 -23.37 -5.78
C CYS A 532 37.11 -22.80 -5.83
N ARG A 533 37.57 -22.30 -6.98
CA ARG A 533 38.90 -21.71 -7.17
C ARG A 533 38.91 -20.18 -7.08
N ALA A 534 37.77 -19.54 -7.31
CA ALA A 534 37.53 -18.12 -7.08
C ALA A 534 37.30 -17.86 -5.58
#